data_AF-A0A562T873-F1
#
_entry.id   AF-A0A562T873-F1
#
_cell.length_a   1.000
_cell.length_b   1.000
_cell.length_c   1.000
_cell.angle_alpha   90.00
_cell.angle_beta   90.00
_cell.angle_gamma   90.00
#
_symmetry.space_group_name_H-M   'P 1'
#
loop_
_entity.id
_entity.type
_entity.pdbx_description
1 polymer ?
#
loop_
_entity_poly.entity_id
_entity_poly.type
_entity_poly.pdbx_seq_one_letter_code
_entity_poly.pdbx_strand_id
1 'polypeptide(L)'
;MPANKRWLCKRKALLFIVVLGMLQSSCTRYRDIDQIISQYDSTDFSSLRDRTVLFRSRGLTRASSIYFVGTYETSCSPYIVEVNDSEGNITEIRNHLVIESCGKDYLSKKEIELVVKRYLMFNLCSIQVDAEGNVYINPYEQELPILLRRSSGAGPRDLSRFSWYKGNWYVRK
;
A
#
# COMPACT_ATOMS: atom_id res chain seq x y z
N MET A 1 -26.66 32.03 -55.55
CA MET A 1 -25.59 31.20 -54.96
C MET A 1 -25.73 31.16 -53.44
N PRO A 2 -26.25 30.09 -52.83
CA PRO A 2 -25.98 29.83 -51.40
C PRO A 2 -25.69 28.34 -51.17
N ALA A 3 -24.44 27.93 -51.36
CA ALA A 3 -23.98 26.58 -51.03
C ALA A 3 -22.71 26.69 -50.19
N ASN A 4 -22.84 26.90 -48.87
CA ASN A 4 -21.73 26.59 -47.94
C ASN A 4 -22.05 26.56 -46.43
N LYS A 5 -23.31 26.62 -45.99
CA LYS A 5 -23.61 26.58 -44.54
C LYS A 5 -23.73 25.17 -43.94
N ARG A 6 -24.04 24.13 -44.73
CA ARG A 6 -24.23 22.76 -44.20
C ARG A 6 -22.93 22.03 -43.83
N TRP A 7 -21.79 22.38 -44.43
CA TRP A 7 -20.51 21.72 -44.19
C TRP A 7 -19.80 22.19 -42.90
N LEU A 8 -19.99 23.45 -42.50
CA LEU A 8 -19.39 23.96 -41.25
C LEU A 8 -20.03 23.35 -39.99
N CYS A 9 -21.33 23.03 -40.02
CA CYS A 9 -22.03 22.46 -38.86
C CYS A 9 -21.55 21.04 -38.52
N LYS A 10 -21.31 20.19 -39.54
CA LYS A 10 -20.86 18.81 -39.34
C LYS A 10 -19.43 18.72 -38.79
N ARG A 11 -18.54 19.63 -39.20
CA ARG A 11 -17.15 19.69 -38.68
C ARG A 11 -17.08 20.12 -37.21
N LYS A 12 -17.94 21.05 -36.78
CA LYS A 12 -18.00 21.47 -35.37
C LYS A 12 -18.55 20.37 -34.46
N ALA A 13 -19.55 19.61 -34.92
CA ALA A 13 -20.09 18.47 -34.18
C ALA A 13 -19.06 17.34 -33.99
N LEU A 14 -18.27 17.02 -35.04
CA LEU A 14 -17.23 15.99 -34.94
C LEU A 14 -16.14 16.35 -33.93
N LEU A 15 -15.71 17.63 -33.92
CA LEU A 15 -14.68 18.12 -33.00
C LEU A 15 -15.17 18.10 -31.54
N PHE A 16 -16.45 18.39 -31.32
CA PHE A 16 -17.06 18.31 -29.99
C PHE A 16 -17.13 16.87 -29.46
N ILE A 17 -17.40 15.88 -30.32
CA ILE A 17 -17.43 14.45 -29.95
C ILE A 17 -16.02 13.94 -29.59
N VAL A 18 -14.99 14.38 -30.32
CA VAL A 18 -13.58 14.00 -30.01
C VAL A 18 -13.12 14.60 -28.68
N VAL A 19 -13.50 15.84 -28.37
CA VAL A 19 -13.17 16.48 -27.09
C VAL A 19 -13.95 15.85 -25.92
N LEU A 20 -15.22 15.46 -26.13
CA LEU A 20 -16.00 14.76 -25.11
C LEU A 20 -15.46 13.35 -24.81
N GLY A 21 -14.92 12.66 -25.81
CA GLY A 21 -14.29 11.34 -25.64
C GLY A 21 -13.00 11.37 -24.82
N MET A 22 -12.23 12.46 -24.88
CA MET A 22 -11.01 12.62 -24.07
C MET A 22 -11.28 12.98 -22.60
N LEU A 23 -12.48 13.47 -22.29
CA LEU A 23 -12.87 13.83 -20.91
C LEU A 23 -13.40 12.63 -20.11
N GLN A 24 -13.64 11.47 -20.73
CA GLN A 24 -14.09 10.26 -20.03
C GLN A 24 -12.94 9.39 -19.49
N SER A 25 -11.69 9.73 -19.76
CA SER A 25 -10.51 8.98 -19.26
C SER A 25 -10.17 9.28 -17.80
N SER A 26 -10.91 10.16 -17.12
CA SER A 26 -10.62 10.63 -15.77
C SER A 26 -11.59 10.04 -14.73
N CYS A 27 -11.72 8.73 -14.65
CA CYS A 27 -12.41 8.07 -13.54
C CYS A 27 -12.02 6.59 -13.39
N THR A 28 -10.74 6.30 -13.09
CA THR A 28 -10.38 5.05 -12.40
C THR A 28 -9.36 5.35 -11.33
N ARG A 29 -9.88 5.65 -10.13
CA ARG A 29 -9.10 5.77 -8.89
C ARG A 29 -8.50 4.42 -8.43
N TYR A 30 -8.81 3.34 -9.14
CA TYR A 30 -8.03 2.12 -9.13
C TYR A 30 -6.88 2.30 -10.12
N ARG A 31 -5.72 2.74 -9.59
CA ARG A 31 -4.45 2.42 -10.23
C ARG A 31 -4.42 0.91 -10.50
N ASP A 32 -3.84 0.54 -11.64
CA ASP A 32 -3.91 -0.80 -12.22
C ASP A 32 -3.56 -1.91 -11.22
N ILE A 33 -4.59 -2.59 -10.68
CA ILE A 33 -4.43 -3.71 -9.74
C ILE A 33 -3.59 -4.82 -10.37
N ASP A 34 -3.74 -5.06 -11.68
CA ASP A 34 -2.97 -6.08 -12.38
C ASP A 34 -1.49 -5.72 -12.43
N GLN A 35 -1.16 -4.43 -12.56
CA GLN A 35 0.23 -3.97 -12.49
C GLN A 35 0.86 -4.23 -11.11
N ILE A 36 0.14 -3.92 -10.02
CA ILE A 36 0.63 -4.19 -8.66
C ILE A 36 0.78 -5.69 -8.42
N ILE A 37 -0.22 -6.48 -8.82
CA ILE A 37 -0.15 -7.93 -8.70
C ILE A 37 1.06 -8.46 -9.46
N SER A 38 1.25 -8.06 -10.72
CA SER A 38 2.39 -8.45 -11.55
C SER A 38 3.74 -8.13 -10.88
N GLN A 39 3.85 -6.96 -10.22
CA GLN A 39 5.05 -6.55 -9.52
C GLN A 39 5.38 -7.44 -8.31
N TYR A 40 4.37 -7.88 -7.54
CA TYR A 40 4.60 -8.58 -6.28
C TYR A 40 4.26 -10.07 -6.30
N ASP A 41 3.80 -10.63 -7.42
CA ASP A 41 3.31 -12.01 -7.50
C ASP A 41 4.35 -13.02 -7.04
N SER A 42 5.60 -12.85 -7.48
CA SER A 42 6.74 -13.70 -7.12
C SER A 42 7.59 -13.17 -5.96
N THR A 43 7.22 -12.02 -5.36
CA THR A 43 8.01 -11.40 -4.29
C THR A 43 7.94 -12.24 -3.01
N ASP A 44 9.10 -12.46 -2.37
CA ASP A 44 9.18 -13.10 -1.06
C ASP A 44 9.03 -12.07 0.07
N PHE A 45 8.00 -12.26 0.89
CA PHE A 45 7.73 -11.46 2.10
C PHE A 45 8.00 -12.22 3.40
N SER A 46 8.64 -13.40 3.33
CA SER A 46 8.91 -14.26 4.49
C SER A 46 9.65 -13.53 5.63
N SER A 47 10.57 -12.62 5.29
CA SER A 47 11.32 -11.81 6.25
C SER A 47 10.46 -10.83 7.07
N LEU A 48 9.21 -10.60 6.65
CA LEU A 48 8.23 -9.77 7.35
C LEU A 48 7.15 -10.59 8.05
N ARG A 49 7.27 -11.91 8.14
CA ARG A 49 6.27 -12.77 8.80
C ARG A 49 5.98 -12.31 10.23
N ASP A 50 4.69 -12.25 10.58
CA ASP A 50 4.19 -11.69 11.84
C ASP A 50 4.63 -10.24 12.08
N ARG A 51 4.68 -9.43 11.03
CA ARG A 51 5.01 -8.00 11.11
C ARG A 51 4.01 -7.16 10.34
N THR A 52 3.83 -5.94 10.84
CA THR A 52 3.08 -4.87 10.18
C THR A 52 3.97 -3.65 10.05
N VAL A 53 3.97 -3.04 8.86
CA VAL A 53 4.65 -1.78 8.60
C VAL A 53 3.73 -0.86 7.81
N LEU A 54 3.57 0.36 8.31
CA LEU A 54 2.71 1.39 7.74
C LEU A 54 3.49 2.69 7.60
N PHE A 55 3.58 3.24 6.39
CA PHE A 55 4.00 4.62 6.20
C PHE A 55 2.96 5.56 6.80
N ARG A 56 3.39 6.50 7.65
CA ARG A 56 2.49 7.42 8.35
C ARG A 56 2.57 8.85 7.85
N SER A 57 3.75 9.38 7.62
CA SER A 57 3.91 10.76 7.13
C SER A 57 5.36 11.02 6.75
N ARG A 58 5.61 12.20 6.17
CA ARG A 58 6.95 12.79 6.24
C ARG A 58 7.28 13.12 7.70
N GLY A 59 8.55 13.01 8.05
CA GLY A 59 9.09 13.31 9.37
C GLY A 59 9.30 14.80 9.59
N LEU A 60 10.01 15.13 10.68
CA LEU A 60 10.26 16.52 11.08
C LEU A 60 11.21 17.22 10.10
N THR A 61 12.12 16.46 9.49
CA THR A 61 12.99 16.95 8.43
C THR A 61 12.38 16.66 7.06
N ARG A 62 12.65 17.53 6.07
CA ARG A 62 12.16 17.34 4.68
C ARG A 62 12.66 16.05 4.02
N ALA A 63 13.72 15.44 4.56
CA ALA A 63 14.35 14.24 4.04
C ALA A 63 14.12 13.02 4.95
N SER A 64 13.00 12.99 5.67
CA SER A 64 12.66 11.89 6.56
C SER A 64 11.21 11.44 6.41
N SER A 65 10.96 10.18 6.74
CA SER A 65 9.64 9.56 6.76
C SER A 65 9.42 8.82 8.08
N ILE A 66 8.17 8.86 8.55
CA ILE A 66 7.72 8.18 9.76
C ILE A 66 6.95 6.93 9.37
N TYR A 67 7.30 5.82 10.02
CA TYR A 67 6.66 4.52 9.88
C TYR A 67 6.15 4.03 11.22
N PHE A 68 5.05 3.31 11.19
CA PHE A 68 4.57 2.51 12.30
C PHE A 68 4.97 1.06 12.09
N VAL A 69 5.61 0.45 13.09
CA VAL A 69 6.13 -0.91 13.04
C VAL A 69 5.55 -1.73 14.20
N GLY A 70 5.02 -2.91 13.91
CA GLY A 70 4.46 -3.79 14.94
C GLY A 70 4.45 -5.25 14.52
N THR A 71 3.78 -6.09 15.32
CA THR A 71 3.45 -7.47 14.94
C THR A 71 2.02 -7.55 14.39
N TYR A 72 1.68 -8.63 13.69
CA TYR A 72 0.37 -8.74 13.05
C TYR A 72 -0.76 -8.90 14.07
N GLU A 73 -0.54 -9.71 15.12
CA GLU A 73 -1.58 -10.09 16.08
C GLU A 73 -1.56 -9.29 17.40
N THR A 74 -0.69 -8.29 17.54
CA THR A 74 -0.61 -7.56 18.82
C THR A 74 -1.72 -6.54 18.98
N SER A 75 -2.30 -6.48 20.19
CA SER A 75 -3.16 -5.39 20.63
C SER A 75 -2.36 -4.17 21.11
N CYS A 76 -1.02 -4.26 21.13
CA CYS A 76 -0.15 -3.15 21.50
C CYS A 76 -0.15 -2.06 20.43
N SER A 77 0.08 -0.82 20.86
CA SER A 77 0.44 0.28 19.96
C SER A 77 1.74 -0.04 19.21
N PRO A 78 1.90 0.42 17.96
CA PRO A 78 3.13 0.22 17.20
C PRO A 78 4.28 1.12 17.68
N TYR A 79 5.49 0.73 17.30
CA TYR A 79 6.67 1.59 17.37
C TYR A 79 6.57 2.71 16.33
N ILE A 80 7.01 3.91 16.70
CA ILE A 80 7.17 5.03 15.76
C ILE A 80 8.63 5.08 15.33
N VAL A 81 8.88 4.92 14.04
CA VAL A 81 10.24 4.86 13.48
C VAL A 81 10.41 5.98 12.46
N GLU A 82 11.40 6.83 12.67
CA GLU A 82 11.80 7.85 11.70
C GLU A 82 13.02 7.36 10.91
N VAL A 83 12.94 7.49 9.59
CA VAL A 83 13.99 7.05 8.65
C VAL A 83 14.41 8.25 7.82
N ASN A 84 15.71 8.41 7.61
CA ASN A 84 16.25 9.32 6.62
C ASN A 84 16.02 8.74 5.21
N ASP A 85 15.24 9.42 4.37
CA ASP A 85 14.84 8.95 3.04
C ASP A 85 16.03 8.84 2.07
N SER A 86 17.11 9.59 2.30
CA SER A 86 18.28 9.62 1.41
C SER A 86 19.22 8.46 1.70
N GLU A 87 19.39 8.12 2.97
CA GLU A 87 20.32 7.07 3.41
C GLU A 87 19.64 5.72 3.67
N GLY A 88 18.32 5.71 3.84
CA GLY A 88 17.56 4.54 4.27
C GLY A 88 17.85 4.10 5.72
N ASN A 89 18.50 4.97 6.50
CA ASN A 89 18.90 4.70 7.88
C ASN A 89 17.84 5.18 8.87
N ILE A 90 17.61 4.40 9.93
CA ILE A 90 16.75 4.80 11.05
C ILE A 90 17.46 5.89 11.85
N THR A 91 16.80 7.04 12.00
CA THR A 91 17.29 8.15 12.83
C THR A 91 16.74 8.09 14.25
N GLU A 92 15.51 7.59 14.42
CA GLU A 92 14.86 7.50 15.72
C GLU A 92 13.87 6.33 15.81
N ILE A 93 13.79 5.70 16.99
CA ILE A 93 12.75 4.74 17.35
C ILE A 93 12.13 5.21 18.66
N ARG A 94 10.83 5.50 18.66
CA ARG A 94 10.06 5.88 19.85
C ARG A 94 9.12 4.75 20.23
N ASN A 95 9.15 4.34 21.49
CA ASN A 95 8.35 3.24 22.05
C ASN A 95 7.39 3.67 23.18
N HIS A 96 7.23 4.97 23.46
CA HIS A 96 6.38 5.42 24.57
C HIS A 96 4.94 4.86 24.49
N LEU A 97 4.32 4.81 23.30
CA LEU A 97 2.99 4.21 23.11
C LEU A 97 2.98 2.69 23.34
N VAL A 98 4.09 2.01 23.02
CA VAL A 98 4.26 0.57 23.28
C VAL A 98 4.29 0.33 24.79
N ILE A 99 5.09 1.10 25.52
CA ILE A 99 5.19 1.00 26.98
C ILE A 99 3.85 1.33 27.65
N GLU A 100 3.14 2.34 27.16
CA GLU A 100 1.81 2.71 27.67
C GLU A 100 0.78 1.59 27.47
N SER A 101 0.74 0.98 26.28
CA SER A 101 -0.25 -0.05 25.96
C SER A 101 0.09 -1.45 26.48
N CYS A 102 1.38 -1.78 26.63
CA CYS A 102 1.83 -3.15 26.89
C CYS A 102 2.83 -3.30 28.04
N GLY A 103 3.22 -2.20 28.69
CA GLY A 103 4.09 -2.19 29.87
C GLY A 103 5.56 -2.55 29.60
N LYS A 104 5.88 -3.04 28.40
CA LYS A 104 7.23 -3.44 27.98
C LYS A 104 7.34 -3.48 26.45
N ASP A 105 8.58 -3.44 25.97
CA ASP A 105 8.88 -3.69 24.56
C ASP A 105 8.55 -5.13 24.15
N TYR A 106 8.00 -5.28 22.94
CA TYR A 106 7.72 -6.58 22.32
C TYR A 106 8.56 -6.84 21.06
N LEU A 107 9.30 -5.84 20.57
CA LEU A 107 10.36 -5.99 19.56
C LEU A 107 11.65 -5.39 20.06
N SER A 108 12.78 -6.05 19.76
CA SER A 108 14.09 -5.45 19.95
C SER A 108 14.38 -4.41 18.87
N LYS A 109 15.28 -3.46 19.18
CA LYS A 109 15.78 -2.47 18.21
C LYS A 109 16.30 -3.12 16.91
N LYS A 110 17.03 -4.24 17.03
CA LYS A 110 17.59 -4.98 15.89
C LYS A 110 16.51 -5.59 15.00
N GLU A 111 15.41 -6.06 15.58
CA GLU A 111 14.26 -6.55 14.81
C GLU A 111 13.57 -5.42 14.05
N ILE A 112 13.37 -4.27 14.69
CA ILE A 112 12.79 -3.08 14.05
C ILE A 112 13.65 -2.64 12.86
N GLU A 113 14.96 -2.54 13.05
CA GLU A 113 15.92 -2.21 11.99
C GLU A 113 15.83 -3.18 10.81
N LEU A 114 15.77 -4.49 11.08
CA LEU A 114 15.65 -5.50 10.04
C LEU A 114 14.33 -5.37 9.27
N VAL A 115 13.22 -5.20 9.98
CA VAL A 115 11.87 -5.08 9.41
C VAL A 115 11.76 -3.85 8.51
N VAL A 116 12.21 -2.69 9.00
CA VAL A 116 12.16 -1.43 8.23
C VAL A 116 13.07 -1.52 7.00
N LYS A 117 14.29 -2.03 7.13
CA LYS A 117 15.20 -2.21 6.00
C LYS A 117 14.61 -3.09 4.91
N ARG A 118 13.93 -4.18 5.29
CA ARG A 118 13.24 -5.07 4.32
C ARG A 118 12.04 -4.37 3.69
N TYR A 119 11.23 -3.69 4.49
CA TYR A 119 10.06 -2.96 4.03
C TYR A 119 10.38 -1.92 2.95
N LEU A 120 11.45 -1.12 3.16
CA LEU A 120 11.83 -0.04 2.24
C LEU A 120 12.16 -0.54 0.83
N MET A 121 12.45 -1.83 0.64
CA MET A 121 12.67 -2.43 -0.67
C MET A 121 11.40 -2.56 -1.51
N PHE A 122 10.22 -2.55 -0.89
CA PHE A 122 8.97 -2.88 -1.57
C PHE A 122 8.24 -1.66 -2.15
N ASN A 123 8.56 -0.43 -1.76
CA ASN A 123 7.85 0.78 -2.21
C ASN A 123 6.31 0.68 -2.06
N LEU A 124 5.86 0.28 -0.87
CA LEU A 124 4.44 0.20 -0.49
C LEU A 124 4.08 1.33 0.49
N CYS A 125 2.79 1.61 0.68
CA CYS A 125 2.32 2.47 1.77
C CYS A 125 2.03 1.66 3.04
N SER A 126 1.51 0.44 2.89
CA SER A 126 1.37 -0.49 4.01
C SER A 126 1.57 -1.94 3.59
N ILE A 127 2.13 -2.72 4.50
CA ILE A 127 2.21 -4.17 4.41
C ILE A 127 1.96 -4.81 5.77
N GLN A 128 1.25 -5.92 5.76
CA GLN A 128 1.07 -6.80 6.91
C GLN A 128 1.30 -8.23 6.43
N VAL A 129 2.02 -9.03 7.20
CA VAL A 129 2.20 -10.45 6.91
C VAL A 129 1.85 -11.23 8.16
N ASP A 130 0.85 -12.09 8.08
CA ASP A 130 0.43 -12.91 9.21
C ASP A 130 1.41 -14.06 9.48
N ALA A 131 1.15 -14.82 10.54
CA ALA A 131 2.01 -15.94 10.94
C ALA A 131 2.04 -17.06 9.88
N GLU A 132 0.96 -17.20 9.11
CA GLU A 132 0.79 -18.16 8.04
C GLU A 132 1.38 -17.69 6.69
N GLY A 133 1.87 -16.45 6.63
CA GLY A 133 2.52 -15.87 5.46
C GLY A 133 1.56 -15.32 4.40
N ASN A 134 0.28 -15.10 4.73
CA ASN A 134 -0.59 -14.29 3.89
C ASN A 134 -0.14 -12.83 3.95
N VAL A 135 -0.21 -12.15 2.82
CA VAL A 135 0.32 -10.80 2.65
C VAL A 135 -0.81 -9.83 2.35
N TYR A 136 -0.94 -8.79 3.16
CA TYR A 136 -1.95 -7.77 3.03
C TYR A 136 -1.26 -6.44 2.70
N ILE A 137 -1.60 -5.80 1.58
CA ILE A 137 -0.95 -4.55 1.15
C ILE A 137 -1.95 -3.46 0.80
N ASN A 138 -1.55 -2.22 1.08
CA ASN A 138 -2.08 -1.05 0.42
C ASN A 138 -0.91 -0.30 -0.24
N PRO A 139 -0.78 -0.32 -1.57
CA PRO A 139 0.33 0.35 -2.26
C PRO A 139 0.17 1.88 -2.30
N TYR A 140 -1.02 2.42 -2.02
CA TYR A 140 -1.35 3.82 -2.34
C TYR A 140 -1.67 4.68 -1.13
N GLU A 141 -2.27 4.09 -0.11
CA GLU A 141 -2.83 4.82 1.02
C GLU A 141 -2.38 4.22 2.34
N GLN A 142 -2.39 5.05 3.37
CA GLN A 142 -2.09 4.66 4.75
C GLN A 142 -3.28 3.99 5.44
N GLU A 143 -4.27 3.59 4.65
CA GLU A 143 -5.47 2.94 5.12
C GLU A 143 -5.24 1.43 5.22
N LEU A 144 -6.33 0.74 5.55
CA LEU A 144 -6.33 -0.70 5.63
C LEU A 144 -5.94 -1.33 4.27
N PRO A 145 -5.42 -2.57 4.29
CA PRO A 145 -5.08 -3.30 3.07
C PRO A 145 -6.26 -3.40 2.10
N ILE A 146 -5.96 -3.22 0.82
CA ILE A 146 -6.90 -3.36 -0.30
C ILE A 146 -6.65 -4.63 -1.12
N LEU A 147 -5.45 -5.19 -1.01
CA LEU A 147 -5.06 -6.45 -1.64
C LEU A 147 -4.61 -7.45 -0.59
N LEU A 148 -4.96 -8.71 -0.82
CA LEU A 148 -4.56 -9.86 -0.03
C LEU A 148 -3.99 -10.93 -0.97
N ARG A 149 -2.73 -11.32 -0.76
CA ARG A 149 -2.12 -12.49 -1.39
C ARG A 149 -2.12 -13.64 -0.39
N ARG A 150 -2.90 -14.67 -0.67
CA ARG A 150 -3.02 -15.85 0.16
C ARG A 150 -1.78 -16.76 0.04
N SER A 151 -1.31 -17.29 1.17
CA SER A 151 -0.28 -18.34 1.19
C SER A 151 -0.90 -19.71 0.92
N SER A 152 -0.09 -20.66 0.44
CA SER A 152 -0.56 -22.02 0.14
C SER A 152 -0.92 -22.84 1.38
N GLY A 153 -0.42 -22.46 2.57
CA GLY A 153 -0.46 -23.28 3.78
C GLY A 153 -1.68 -23.07 4.68
N ALA A 154 -2.42 -21.97 4.56
CA ALA A 154 -3.58 -21.69 5.40
C ALA A 154 -4.59 -20.74 4.74
N GLY A 155 -5.77 -20.64 5.34
CA GLY A 155 -6.77 -19.62 4.99
C GLY A 155 -6.56 -18.36 5.83
N PRO A 156 -6.56 -17.16 5.24
CA PRO A 156 -6.47 -15.91 5.99
C PRO A 156 -7.72 -15.70 6.85
N ARG A 157 -7.53 -15.20 8.08
CA ARG A 157 -8.61 -15.10 9.09
C ARG A 157 -9.75 -14.17 8.67
N ASP A 158 -9.44 -13.15 7.89
CA ASP A 158 -10.35 -12.08 7.47
C ASP A 158 -10.73 -12.16 5.99
N LEU A 159 -10.59 -13.34 5.37
CA LEU A 159 -10.94 -13.60 3.97
C LEU A 159 -12.35 -13.13 3.60
N SER A 160 -13.28 -13.14 4.55
CA SER A 160 -14.67 -12.68 4.37
C SER A 160 -14.77 -11.21 3.92
N ARG A 161 -13.77 -10.38 4.23
CA ARG A 161 -13.67 -8.96 3.84
C ARG A 161 -13.12 -8.75 2.42
N PHE A 162 -12.69 -9.83 1.77
CA PHE A 162 -12.10 -9.80 0.45
C PHE A 162 -12.91 -10.67 -0.53
N SER A 163 -12.83 -10.31 -1.81
CA SER A 163 -13.37 -11.07 -2.93
C SER A 163 -12.20 -11.61 -3.76
N TRP A 164 -12.31 -12.86 -4.21
CA TRP A 164 -11.32 -13.43 -5.11
C TRP A 164 -11.19 -12.59 -6.38
N TYR A 165 -9.95 -12.40 -6.84
CA TYR A 165 -9.66 -11.61 -8.04
C TYR A 165 -8.86 -12.42 -9.07
N LYS A 166 -7.63 -12.85 -8.73
CA LYS A 166 -6.74 -13.54 -9.68
C LYS A 166 -5.72 -14.42 -8.97
N GLY A 167 -5.65 -15.69 -9.32
CA GLY A 167 -4.72 -16.64 -8.69
C GLY A 167 -4.91 -16.67 -7.17
N ASN A 168 -3.84 -16.35 -6.43
CA ASN A 168 -3.86 -16.26 -4.97
C ASN A 168 -4.22 -14.85 -4.44
N TRP A 169 -4.61 -13.93 -5.33
CA TRP A 169 -4.93 -12.54 -4.97
C TRP A 169 -6.42 -12.30 -4.80
N TYR A 170 -6.72 -11.49 -3.80
CA TYR A 170 -8.04 -11.05 -3.43
C TYR A 170 -8.05 -9.52 -3.28
N VAL A 171 -9.19 -8.91 -3.61
CA VAL A 171 -9.41 -7.46 -3.52
C VAL A 171 -10.47 -7.20 -2.44
N ARG A 172 -10.28 -6.16 -1.66
CA ARG A 172 -11.21 -5.78 -0.59
C ARG A 172 -12.59 -5.41 -1.14
N LYS A 173 -13.65 -5.83 -0.40
CA LYS A 173 -15.05 -5.49 -0.67
C LYS A 173 -15.40 -4.06 -0.27
#